data_AF-A0A936EYP1-F1
#
_entry.id   AF-A0A936EYP1-F1
#
_cell.length_a   1.000
_cell.length_b   1.000
_cell.length_c   1.000
_cell.angle_alpha   90.00
_cell.angle_beta   90.00
_cell.angle_gamma   90.00
#
_symmetry.space_group_name_H-M   'P 1'
#
loop_
_entity.id
_entity.type
_entity.pdbx_description
1 polymer ?
#
loop_
_entity_poly.entity_id
_entity_poly.type
_entity_poly.pdbx_seq_one_letter_code
_entity_poly.pdbx_strand_id
1 'polypeptide(L)'
;MLDAGTIAALARQLYEARKSRIALRQFSRQHPGMTIADGYAIQREWVRLEIADGRSIKGRKIGLTSRAMQLSRQIDEPDYAPLMDDMFFAQGGDIPAERFIAPRVEVELALEAGQVVLAGSFTRPVNAAAGDSFHIDYGPLGAVAFRFS
;
A
#
# COMPACT_ATOMS: atom_id res chain seq x y z
N MET A 1 11.84 13.24 -16.37
CA MET A 1 11.69 13.27 -14.91
C MET A 1 11.01 14.56 -14.53
N LEU A 2 10.11 14.49 -13.55
CA LEU A 2 9.41 15.65 -13.01
C LEU A 2 10.38 16.53 -12.22
N ASP A 3 10.14 17.84 -12.18
CA ASP A 3 10.91 18.74 -11.34
C ASP A 3 10.56 18.55 -9.85
N ALA A 4 11.44 19.00 -8.97
CA ALA A 4 11.28 18.84 -7.52
C ALA A 4 10.01 19.51 -6.97
N GLY A 5 9.60 20.65 -7.54
CA GLY A 5 8.38 21.35 -7.15
C GLY A 5 7.14 20.53 -7.46
N THR A 6 7.08 19.96 -8.67
CA THR A 6 6.00 19.04 -9.08
C THR A 6 5.96 17.80 -8.19
N ILE A 7 7.11 17.16 -7.91
CA ILE A 7 7.19 15.97 -7.04
C ILE A 7 6.63 16.28 -5.64
N ALA A 8 7.05 17.39 -5.04
CA ALA A 8 6.58 17.81 -3.72
C ALA A 8 5.07 18.12 -3.71
N ALA A 9 4.56 18.74 -4.76
CA ALA A 9 3.14 19.03 -4.91
C ALA A 9 2.29 17.76 -5.02
N LEU A 10 2.71 16.78 -5.84
CA LEU A 10 2.01 15.51 -6.00
C LEU A 10 2.06 14.66 -4.71
N ALA A 11 3.18 14.67 -4.00
CA ALA A 11 3.30 14.02 -2.68
C ALA A 11 2.33 14.64 -1.66
N ARG A 12 2.20 15.97 -1.65
CA ARG A 12 1.22 16.68 -0.81
C ARG A 12 -0.21 16.28 -1.16
N GLN A 13 -0.54 16.15 -2.45
CA GLN A 13 -1.88 15.70 -2.84
C GLN A 13 -2.21 14.30 -2.32
N LEU A 14 -1.26 13.34 -2.39
CA LEU A 14 -1.44 12.00 -1.79
C LEU A 14 -1.62 12.06 -0.28
N TYR A 15 -0.81 12.90 0.39
CA TYR A 15 -0.90 13.12 1.83
C TYR A 15 -2.28 13.65 2.25
N GLU A 16 -2.80 14.67 1.56
CA GLU A 16 -4.13 15.22 1.83
C GLU A 16 -5.26 14.26 1.42
N ALA A 17 -5.08 13.49 0.36
CA ALA A 17 -6.06 12.48 -0.06
C ALA A 17 -6.22 11.38 1.00
N ARG A 18 -5.12 10.93 1.61
CA ARG A 18 -5.14 9.99 2.74
C ARG A 18 -5.90 10.57 3.93
N LYS A 19 -5.67 11.84 4.26
CA LYS A 19 -6.33 12.53 5.39
C LYS A 19 -7.80 12.79 5.13
N SER A 20 -8.17 13.21 3.93
CA SER A 20 -9.55 13.59 3.56
C SER A 20 -10.41 12.43 3.07
N ARG A 21 -9.79 11.29 2.72
CA ARG A 21 -10.43 10.12 2.10
C ARG A 21 -11.10 10.47 0.76
N ILE A 22 -10.51 11.40 0.02
CA ILE A 22 -10.96 11.77 -1.33
C ILE A 22 -9.99 11.17 -2.36
N ALA A 23 -10.54 10.37 -3.28
CA ALA A 23 -9.75 9.73 -4.32
C ALA A 23 -9.17 10.77 -5.30
N LEU A 24 -7.92 10.57 -5.71
CA LEU A 24 -7.27 11.40 -6.72
C LEU A 24 -7.40 10.78 -8.11
N ARG A 25 -7.33 11.64 -9.12
CA ARG A 25 -7.10 11.19 -10.49
C ARG A 25 -5.65 10.69 -10.63
N GLN A 26 -5.44 9.67 -11.44
CA GLN A 26 -4.11 9.12 -11.72
C GLN A 26 -3.16 10.20 -12.24
N PHE A 27 -2.01 10.40 -11.58
CA PHE A 27 -1.04 11.42 -11.95
C PHE A 27 -0.44 11.22 -13.35
N SER A 28 -0.25 9.98 -13.80
CA SER A 28 0.24 9.69 -15.15
C SER A 28 -0.69 10.18 -16.27
N ARG A 29 -1.99 10.39 -15.98
CA ARG A 29 -2.93 11.02 -16.93
C ARG A 29 -2.74 12.53 -17.03
N GLN A 30 -2.24 13.16 -15.98
CA GLN A 30 -1.92 14.59 -15.93
C GLN A 30 -0.48 14.86 -16.39
N HIS A 31 0.42 13.89 -16.19
CA HIS A 31 1.83 13.94 -16.53
C HIS A 31 2.21 12.74 -17.42
N PRO A 32 1.95 12.78 -18.74
CA PRO A 32 2.17 11.65 -19.64
C PRO A 32 3.63 11.16 -19.72
N GLY A 33 4.60 12.02 -19.41
CA GLY A 33 6.03 11.69 -19.37
C GLY A 33 6.54 11.20 -18.00
N MET A 34 5.65 10.92 -17.06
CA MET A 34 6.00 10.43 -15.72
C MET A 34 6.61 9.02 -15.81
N THR A 35 7.72 8.83 -15.12
CA THR A 35 8.46 7.56 -15.08
C THR A 35 8.28 6.83 -13.74
N ILE A 36 8.75 5.58 -13.67
CA ILE A 36 8.82 4.82 -12.40
C ILE A 36 9.67 5.57 -11.36
N ALA A 37 10.78 6.17 -11.79
CA ALA A 37 11.66 6.94 -10.91
C ALA A 37 10.93 8.15 -10.28
N ASP A 38 10.05 8.80 -11.03
CA ASP A 38 9.20 9.89 -10.53
C ASP A 38 8.19 9.37 -9.49
N GLY A 39 7.60 8.20 -9.71
CA GLY A 39 6.72 7.54 -8.74
C GLY A 39 7.41 7.29 -7.39
N TYR A 40 8.63 6.74 -7.42
CA TYR A 40 9.42 6.55 -6.21
C TYR A 40 9.90 7.87 -5.58
N ALA A 41 10.15 8.91 -6.37
CA ALA A 41 10.47 10.23 -5.84
C ALA A 41 9.29 10.85 -5.08
N ILE A 42 8.08 10.75 -5.63
CA ILE A 42 6.84 11.16 -4.96
C ILE A 42 6.62 10.35 -3.68
N GLN A 43 6.84 9.02 -3.71
CA GLN A 43 6.76 8.18 -2.50
C GLN A 43 7.73 8.66 -1.41
N ARG A 44 8.98 8.95 -1.74
CA ARG A 44 9.98 9.44 -0.77
C ARG A 44 9.56 10.78 -0.16
N GLU A 45 9.04 11.72 -0.95
CA GLU A 45 8.54 12.98 -0.43
C GLU A 45 7.28 12.80 0.44
N TRP A 46 6.38 11.90 0.07
CA TRP A 46 5.20 11.59 0.90
C TRP A 46 5.62 11.01 2.26
N VAL A 47 6.59 10.08 2.27
CA VAL A 47 7.17 9.53 3.51
C VAL A 47 7.80 10.62 4.36
N ARG A 48 8.52 11.57 3.74
CA ARG A 48 9.11 12.70 4.47
C ARG A 48 8.04 13.55 5.17
N LEU A 49 6.88 13.77 4.53
CA LEU A 49 5.75 14.47 5.14
C LEU A 49 5.16 13.70 6.34
N GLU A 50 4.97 12.39 6.21
CA GLU A 50 4.46 11.54 7.29
C GLU A 50 5.44 11.49 8.48
N ILE A 51 6.74 11.37 8.24
CA ILE A 51 7.77 11.42 9.30
C ILE A 51 7.77 12.79 10.00
N ALA A 52 7.62 13.87 9.24
CA ALA A 52 7.49 15.21 9.81
C ALA A 52 6.22 15.38 10.67
N ASP A 53 5.18 14.58 10.42
CA ASP A 53 3.95 14.49 11.24
C ASP A 53 4.10 13.52 12.42
N GLY A 54 5.34 13.09 12.74
CA GLY A 54 5.66 12.24 13.87
C GLY A 54 5.48 10.74 13.62
N ARG A 55 5.20 10.31 12.39
CA ARG A 55 5.08 8.89 12.05
C ARG A 55 6.44 8.21 11.94
N SER A 56 6.46 6.91 12.16
CA SER A 56 7.64 6.05 12.00
C SER A 56 7.43 4.95 10.98
N ILE A 57 8.49 4.57 10.26
CA ILE A 57 8.48 3.40 9.37
C ILE A 57 8.69 2.15 10.23
N LYS A 58 7.81 1.15 10.07
CA LYS A 58 7.89 -0.15 10.77
C LYS A 58 8.23 -1.32 9.86
N GLY A 59 8.18 -1.15 8.54
CA GLY A 59 8.51 -2.20 7.59
C GLY A 59 8.43 -1.74 6.15
N ARG A 60 8.47 -2.71 5.22
CA ARG A 60 8.28 -2.50 3.78
C ARG A 60 7.41 -3.61 3.22
N LYS A 61 6.55 -3.25 2.27
CA LYS A 61 5.74 -4.16 1.45
C LYS A 61 6.37 -4.25 0.06
N ILE A 62 6.35 -5.44 -0.53
CA ILE A 62 6.65 -5.66 -1.96
C ILE A 62 5.32 -6.01 -2.64
N GLY A 63 4.93 -5.25 -3.65
CA GLY A 63 3.72 -5.50 -4.43
C GLY A 63 4.04 -5.92 -5.86
N LEU A 64 2.98 -6.22 -6.62
CA LEU A 64 3.08 -6.63 -8.03
C LEU A 64 4.10 -7.75 -8.27
N THR A 65 4.11 -8.71 -7.35
CA THR A 65 5.02 -9.86 -7.32
C THR A 65 4.59 -10.97 -8.30
N SER A 66 3.32 -11.01 -8.69
CA SER A 66 2.83 -11.93 -9.74
C SER A 66 3.28 -11.48 -11.13
N ARG A 67 3.96 -12.37 -11.87
CA ARG A 67 4.36 -12.09 -13.27
C ARG A 67 3.17 -11.75 -14.17
N ALA A 68 2.04 -12.43 -13.97
CA ALA A 68 0.82 -12.13 -14.72
C ALA A 68 0.31 -10.71 -14.44
N MET A 69 0.39 -10.24 -13.18
CA MET A 69 0.04 -8.87 -12.83
C MET A 69 1.02 -7.86 -13.40
N GLN A 70 2.32 -8.12 -13.35
CA GLN A 70 3.36 -7.26 -13.93
C GLN A 70 3.10 -7.01 -15.42
N LEU A 71 2.87 -8.08 -16.18
CA LEU A 71 2.53 -7.99 -17.61
C LEU A 71 1.26 -7.17 -17.85
N SER A 72 0.21 -7.38 -17.04
CA SER A 72 -1.04 -6.60 -17.16
C SER A 72 -0.88 -5.11 -16.84
N ARG A 73 0.17 -4.75 -16.09
CA ARG A 73 0.50 -3.37 -15.69
C ARG A 73 1.64 -2.77 -16.49
N GLN A 74 2.17 -3.51 -17.47
CA GLN A 74 3.29 -3.08 -18.32
C GLN A 74 4.53 -2.69 -17.51
N ILE A 75 4.79 -3.44 -16.45
CA ILE A 75 6.03 -3.38 -15.66
C ILE A 75 6.74 -4.72 -15.74
N ASP A 76 8.05 -4.71 -15.53
CA ASP A 76 8.92 -5.87 -15.62
C ASP A 76 9.48 -6.32 -14.26
N GLU A 77 9.32 -5.51 -13.22
CA GLU A 77 9.74 -5.79 -11.85
C GLU A 77 8.63 -5.52 -10.81
N PRO A 78 8.70 -6.11 -9.59
CA PRO A 78 7.83 -5.77 -8.46
C PRO A 78 7.99 -4.32 -8.01
N ASP A 79 6.98 -3.78 -7.32
CA ASP A 79 7.08 -2.48 -6.63
C ASP A 79 7.31 -2.65 -5.13
N TYR A 80 7.65 -1.56 -4.43
CA TYR A 80 7.75 -1.57 -2.97
C TYR A 80 7.37 -0.25 -2.32
N ALA A 81 6.83 -0.34 -1.11
CA ALA A 81 6.43 0.83 -0.32
C ALA A 81 6.74 0.63 1.17
N PRO A 82 7.06 1.70 1.92
CA PRO A 82 7.21 1.63 3.36
C PRO A 82 5.85 1.45 4.05
N LEU A 83 5.88 0.71 5.16
CA LEU A 83 4.75 0.57 6.07
C LEU A 83 4.94 1.49 7.27
N MET A 84 4.02 2.44 7.45
CA MET A 84 4.03 3.39 8.57
C MET A 84 3.39 2.74 9.81
N ASP A 85 3.76 3.21 11.00
CA ASP A 85 3.26 2.70 12.28
C ASP A 85 1.74 2.66 12.40
N ASP A 86 1.04 3.65 11.85
CA ASP A 86 -0.40 3.75 11.86
C ASP A 86 -1.11 2.74 10.96
N MET A 87 -0.39 1.99 10.12
CA MET A 87 -0.95 0.99 9.21
C MET A 87 -1.17 -0.38 9.88
N PHE A 88 -0.71 -0.55 11.13
CA PHE A 88 -0.78 -1.82 11.84
C PHE A 88 -2.01 -1.87 12.76
N PHE A 89 -2.81 -2.93 12.59
CA PHE A 89 -3.97 -3.22 13.43
C PHE A 89 -3.72 -4.54 14.19
N ALA A 90 -4.26 -4.63 15.39
CA ALA A 90 -4.15 -5.83 16.19
C ALA A 90 -5.00 -6.97 15.60
N GLN A 91 -4.51 -8.20 15.71
CA GLN A 91 -5.29 -9.39 15.39
C GLN A 91 -6.56 -9.43 16.26
N GLY A 92 -7.69 -9.77 15.63
CA GLY A 92 -9.01 -9.80 16.26
C GLY A 92 -9.63 -8.43 16.49
N GLY A 93 -8.96 -7.35 16.10
CA GLY A 93 -9.45 -5.98 16.28
C GLY A 93 -10.42 -5.52 15.20
N ASP A 94 -11.05 -4.38 15.48
CA ASP A 94 -11.89 -3.65 14.54
C ASP A 94 -11.05 -2.68 13.71
N ILE A 95 -11.33 -2.63 12.41
CA ILE A 95 -10.73 -1.75 11.43
C ILE A 95 -11.77 -0.70 11.03
N PRO A 96 -11.58 0.60 11.34
CA PRO A 96 -12.56 1.64 11.04
C PRO A 96 -12.64 1.86 9.53
N ALA A 97 -13.73 1.42 8.90
CA ALA A 97 -13.90 1.46 7.46
C ALA A 97 -13.87 2.90 6.93
N GLU A 98 -14.35 3.88 7.70
CA GLU A 98 -14.34 5.30 7.33
C GLU A 98 -12.92 5.91 7.21
N ARG A 99 -11.90 5.21 7.69
CA ARG A 99 -10.49 5.60 7.52
C ARG A 99 -10.01 5.39 6.08
N PHE A 100 -10.71 4.60 5.27
CA PHE A 100 -10.26 4.17 3.94
C PHE A 100 -11.19 4.68 2.83
N ILE A 101 -10.69 4.69 1.59
CA ILE A 101 -11.45 5.10 0.40
C ILE A 101 -12.15 3.91 -0.25
N ALA A 102 -11.37 2.85 -0.55
CA ALA A 102 -11.85 1.62 -1.18
C ALA A 102 -10.96 0.46 -0.74
N PRO A 103 -11.10 0.01 0.54
CA PRO A 103 -10.20 -0.99 1.10
C PRO A 103 -10.35 -2.34 0.40
N ARG A 104 -9.22 -3.04 0.26
CA ARG A 104 -9.14 -4.43 -0.18
C ARG A 104 -8.22 -5.21 0.75
N VAL A 105 -8.52 -6.49 0.92
CA VAL A 105 -7.75 -7.43 1.73
C VAL A 105 -6.90 -8.31 0.82
N GLU A 106 -5.61 -8.41 1.12
CA GLU A 106 -4.63 -9.30 0.49
C GLU A 106 -4.09 -10.26 1.55
N VAL A 107 -3.71 -11.47 1.11
CA VAL A 107 -3.21 -12.53 1.99
C VAL A 107 -1.73 -12.72 1.71
N GLU A 108 -0.90 -12.36 2.68
CA GLU A 108 0.56 -12.38 2.57
C GLU A 108 1.21 -13.05 3.79
N LEU A 109 2.49 -13.38 3.65
CA LEU A 109 3.35 -13.79 4.77
C LEU A 109 4.38 -12.71 5.06
N ALA A 110 4.58 -12.40 6.32
CA ALA A 110 5.70 -11.57 6.75
C ALA A 110 7.01 -12.36 6.59
N LEU A 111 8.07 -11.66 6.17
CA LEU A 111 9.40 -12.24 6.00
C LEU A 111 10.37 -11.66 7.02
N GLU A 112 11.17 -12.53 7.63
CA GLU A 112 12.32 -12.13 8.44
C GLU A 112 13.52 -11.80 7.54
N ALA A 113 14.46 -11.01 8.08
CA ALA A 113 15.69 -10.69 7.37
C ALA A 113 16.45 -11.97 6.99
N GLY A 114 16.77 -12.12 5.70
CA GLY A 114 17.47 -13.29 5.16
C GLY A 114 16.55 -14.38 4.60
N GLN A 115 15.22 -14.27 4.78
CA GLN A 115 14.27 -15.18 4.14
C GLN A 115 14.10 -14.87 2.65
N VAL A 116 13.93 -15.92 1.83
CA VAL A 116 13.75 -15.80 0.38
C VAL A 116 12.30 -15.38 0.09
N VAL A 117 12.14 -14.34 -0.74
CA VAL A 117 10.84 -13.88 -1.22
C VAL A 117 10.31 -14.87 -2.26
N LEU A 118 9.23 -15.59 -1.94
CA LEU A 118 8.39 -16.20 -2.97
C LEU A 118 7.32 -15.16 -3.36
N ALA A 119 7.33 -14.79 -4.63
CA ALA A 119 6.59 -13.65 -5.13
C ALA A 119 5.07 -13.93 -5.19
N GLY A 120 4.25 -13.23 -4.40
CA GLY A 120 2.80 -13.18 -4.60
C GLY A 120 1.97 -13.03 -3.32
N SER A 121 0.88 -12.27 -3.38
CA SER A 121 -0.29 -12.61 -2.56
C SER A 121 -0.75 -14.00 -2.98
N PHE A 122 -1.05 -14.88 -2.02
CA PHE A 122 -1.51 -16.25 -2.30
C PHE A 122 -2.88 -16.27 -2.98
N THR A 123 -3.62 -15.16 -2.89
CA THR A 123 -4.98 -15.03 -3.36
C THR A 123 -5.19 -13.69 -4.08
N ARG A 124 -6.30 -13.59 -4.83
CA ARG A 124 -6.76 -12.32 -5.39
C ARG A 124 -7.21 -11.39 -4.27
N PRO A 125 -6.95 -10.07 -4.35
CA PRO A 125 -7.48 -9.12 -3.39
C PRO A 125 -9.01 -9.18 -3.32
N VAL A 126 -9.56 -9.18 -2.11
CA VAL A 126 -11.00 -9.20 -1.84
C VAL A 126 -11.45 -7.79 -1.42
N ASN A 127 -12.59 -7.31 -1.92
CA ASN A 127 -13.12 -6.03 -1.48
C ASN A 127 -13.62 -6.13 -0.04
N ALA A 128 -13.52 -5.04 0.71
CA ALA A 128 -14.04 -4.94 2.08
C ALA A 128 -14.99 -3.75 2.21
N ALA A 129 -16.04 -3.92 3.00
CA ALA A 129 -17.01 -2.90 3.39
C ALA A 129 -17.24 -2.92 4.91
N ALA A 130 -17.82 -1.84 5.44
CA ALA A 130 -18.26 -1.79 6.83
C ALA A 130 -19.22 -2.94 7.15
N GLY A 131 -18.97 -3.61 8.27
CA GLY A 131 -19.69 -4.82 8.69
C GLY A 131 -19.03 -6.14 8.27
N ASP A 132 -18.14 -6.14 7.27
CA ASP A 132 -17.49 -7.36 6.82
C ASP A 132 -16.52 -7.92 7.87
N SER A 133 -16.49 -9.24 8.01
CA SER A 133 -15.55 -9.95 8.87
C SER A 133 -14.70 -10.90 8.04
N PHE A 134 -13.40 -10.91 8.31
CA PHE A 134 -12.42 -11.73 7.61
C PHE A 134 -11.79 -12.71 8.57
N HIS A 135 -11.68 -13.96 8.13
CA HIS A 135 -10.89 -15.00 8.78
C HIS A 135 -9.98 -15.61 7.71
N ILE A 136 -8.69 -15.48 7.91
CA ILE A 136 -7.65 -15.98 7.01
C ILE A 136 -6.88 -17.07 7.75
N ASP A 137 -6.96 -18.29 7.23
CA ASP A 137 -6.28 -19.46 7.77
C ASP A 137 -5.08 -19.82 6.88
N TYR A 138 -3.88 -19.76 7.44
CA TYR A 138 -2.63 -20.15 6.79
C TYR A 138 -2.20 -21.58 7.17
N GLY A 139 -3.11 -22.37 7.76
CA GLY A 139 -2.86 -23.72 8.22
C GLY A 139 -1.80 -23.74 9.33
N PRO A 140 -0.69 -24.49 9.18
CA PRO A 140 0.35 -24.58 10.20
C PRO A 140 1.00 -23.24 10.61
N LEU A 141 0.88 -22.20 9.77
CA LEU A 141 1.42 -20.87 10.05
C LEU A 141 0.48 -20.00 10.90
N GLY A 142 -0.70 -20.52 11.25
CA GLY A 142 -1.69 -19.84 12.08
C GLY A 142 -2.78 -19.14 11.28
N ALA A 143 -3.61 -18.37 11.98
CA ALA A 143 -4.74 -17.66 11.39
C ALA A 143 -4.82 -16.21 11.88
N VAL A 144 -5.40 -15.34 11.05
CA VAL A 144 -5.66 -13.94 11.35
C VAL A 144 -7.15 -13.67 11.16
N ALA A 145 -7.77 -12.96 12.09
CA ALA A 145 -9.15 -12.51 11.97
C ALA A 145 -9.25 -11.02 12.29
N PHE A 146 -10.17 -10.33 11.64
CA PHE A 146 -10.52 -8.93 11.92
C PHE A 146 -11.87 -8.59 11.31
N ARG A 147 -12.44 -7.46 11.73
CA ARG A 147 -13.70 -6.95 11.22
C ARG A 147 -13.52 -5.51 10.74
N PHE A 148 -14.16 -5.15 9.63
CA PHE A 148 -14.36 -3.76 9.26
C PHE A 148 -15.58 -3.21 10.02
N SER A 149 -15.36 -2.23 10.90
CA SER A 149 -16.42 -1.50 11.61
C SER A 149 -16.87 -0.29 10.81
#